data_AF-A0A834ULB0-F1
#
_entry.id   AF-A0A834ULB0-F1
#
_cell.length_a   1.000
_cell.length_b   1.000
_cell.length_c   1.000
_cell.angle_alpha   90.00
_cell.angle_beta   90.00
_cell.angle_gamma   90.00
#
_symmetry.space_group_name_H-M   'P 1'
#
loop_
_entity.id
_entity.type
_entity.pdbx_description
1 polymer ?
#
loop_
_entity_poly.entity_id
_entity_poly.type
_entity_poly.pdbx_seq_one_letter_code
_entity_poly.pdbx_strand_id
1 'polypeptide(L)'
;MGGENAELTEEMVDQANEKKGAAIEALNDGELQKAIDLFTDAIKLNPRLAILYARRASVFIKLQKPNAAIRDCGRAIEINPDSAQPYKWRGKAHRLLGHWEEAAHDLALACKLDDDDDASAMLKEVQPRAQKIAEHRRKYERKREEREIKERIERVKKAREEHERAQREEEARGQAGAQFGSFPGGFPGGRPGMGGGMPGMAGMPGLNGILSDPEVLAAMRDPEVMVAFQDVAQNPANMSKYQSNPKVMNLISKLSAKFGGQA
;
A
#
# COMPACT_ATOMS: atom_id res chain seq x y z
N MET A 1 30.01 13.49 -5.83
CA MET A 1 29.88 12.19 -5.14
C MET A 1 31.22 11.49 -5.32
N GLY A 2 31.94 11.15 -4.24
CA GLY A 2 33.15 10.33 -4.31
C GLY A 2 32.76 8.86 -4.52
N GLY A 3 33.62 8.06 -5.17
CA GLY A 3 33.33 6.67 -5.49
C GLY A 3 33.09 5.83 -4.24
N GLU A 4 31.92 5.20 -4.13
CA GLU A 4 31.46 4.49 -2.92
C GLU A 4 32.23 3.18 -2.61
N ASN A 5 33.05 2.72 -3.57
CA ASN A 5 33.80 1.46 -3.54
C ASN A 5 35.33 1.62 -3.47
N ALA A 6 35.87 2.82 -3.25
CA ALA A 6 37.31 2.97 -3.00
C ALA A 6 37.67 2.40 -1.62
N GLU A 7 38.76 1.62 -1.56
CA GLU A 7 39.32 1.17 -0.28
C GLU A 7 39.73 2.40 0.54
N LEU A 8 39.22 2.48 1.77
CA LEU A 8 39.47 3.59 2.67
C LEU A 8 40.75 3.27 3.47
N THR A 9 41.86 3.91 3.13
CA THR A 9 43.13 3.73 3.84
C THR A 9 43.20 4.62 5.09
N GLU A 10 44.03 4.27 6.06
CA GLU A 10 44.28 5.11 7.25
C GLU A 10 44.74 6.51 6.87
N GLU A 11 45.64 6.62 5.88
CA GLU A 11 46.11 7.90 5.36
C GLU A 11 44.96 8.75 4.78
N MET A 12 44.03 8.15 4.03
CA MET A 12 42.85 8.85 3.51
C MET A 12 41.93 9.33 4.64
N VAL A 13 41.81 8.54 5.72
CA VAL A 13 41.04 8.92 6.91
C VAL A 13 41.68 10.12 7.62
N ASP A 14 42.99 10.12 7.79
CA ASP A 14 43.73 11.21 8.43
C ASP A 14 43.65 12.49 7.60
N GLN A 15 43.91 12.41 6.29
CA GLN A 15 43.75 13.54 5.38
C GLN A 15 42.30 14.06 5.37
N ALA A 16 41.30 13.18 5.40
CA ALA A 16 39.90 13.59 5.49
C ALA A 16 39.61 14.34 6.81
N ASN A 17 40.20 13.89 7.93
CA ASN A 17 40.05 14.54 9.22
C ASN A 17 40.74 15.91 9.27
N GLU A 18 41.91 16.07 8.68
CA GLU A 18 42.58 17.37 8.52
C GLU A 18 41.72 18.33 7.69
N LYS A 19 41.24 17.88 6.53
CA LYS A 19 40.35 18.68 5.66
C LYS A 19 39.05 19.06 6.37
N LYS A 20 38.49 18.16 7.19
CA LYS A 20 37.32 18.43 8.05
C LYS A 20 37.64 19.53 9.07
N GLY A 21 38.80 19.47 9.72
CA GLY A 21 39.26 20.51 10.66
C GLY A 21 39.35 21.88 9.99
N ALA A 22 40.09 21.96 8.88
CA ALA A 22 40.22 23.19 8.09
C ALA A 22 38.87 23.71 7.58
N ALA A 23 37.94 22.82 7.20
CA ALA A 23 36.60 23.21 6.77
C ALA A 23 35.78 23.85 7.90
N ILE A 24 35.94 23.36 9.14
CA ILE A 24 35.29 23.93 10.32
C ILE A 24 35.88 25.31 10.66
N GLU A 25 37.20 25.47 10.57
CA GLU A 25 37.85 26.76 10.74
C GLU A 25 37.35 27.78 9.71
N ALA A 26 37.38 27.43 8.42
CA ALA A 26 36.85 28.28 7.35
C ALA A 26 35.36 28.64 7.58
N LEU A 27 34.57 27.71 8.13
CA LEU A 27 33.17 27.97 8.47
C LEU A 27 33.02 28.96 9.64
N ASN A 28 33.89 28.89 10.64
CA ASN A 28 33.91 29.81 11.78
C ASN A 28 34.34 31.21 11.35
N ASP A 29 35.28 31.30 10.40
CA ASP A 29 35.74 32.56 9.81
C ASP A 29 34.72 33.16 8.80
N GLY A 30 33.64 32.44 8.49
CA GLY A 30 32.60 32.88 7.57
C GLY A 30 32.93 32.66 6.09
N GLU A 31 34.04 31.99 5.77
CA GLU A 31 34.46 31.62 4.41
C GLU A 31 33.66 30.43 3.86
N LEU A 32 32.34 30.63 3.69
CA LEU A 32 31.39 29.54 3.41
C LEU A 32 31.71 28.72 2.16
N GLN A 33 32.17 29.36 1.08
CA GLN A 33 32.51 28.64 -0.16
C GLN A 33 33.76 27.76 0.04
N LYS A 34 34.79 28.28 0.69
CA LYS A 34 36.00 27.51 1.03
C LYS A 34 35.68 26.34 1.95
N ALA A 35 34.79 26.53 2.94
CA ALA A 35 34.32 25.44 3.78
C ALA A 35 33.63 24.32 2.96
N ILE A 36 32.82 24.68 1.96
CA ILE A 36 32.21 23.68 1.05
C ILE A 36 33.26 22.92 0.26
N ASP A 37 34.27 23.61 -0.27
CA ASP A 37 35.32 22.98 -1.07
C ASP A 37 36.15 22.01 -0.21
N LEU A 38 36.53 22.43 1.01
CA LEU A 38 37.25 21.59 1.96
C LEU A 38 36.42 20.39 2.44
N PHE A 39 35.13 20.57 2.77
CA PHE A 39 34.25 19.42 3.06
C PHE A 39 34.09 18.50 1.85
N THR A 40 34.09 19.04 0.64
CA THR A 40 33.98 18.25 -0.59
C THR A 40 35.23 17.39 -0.79
N ASP A 41 36.41 17.93 -0.54
CA ASP A 41 37.66 17.16 -0.58
C ASP A 41 37.72 16.11 0.53
N ALA A 42 37.29 16.46 1.76
CA ALA A 42 37.16 15.49 2.85
C ALA A 42 36.21 14.33 2.48
N ILE A 43 35.10 14.60 1.78
CA ILE A 43 34.15 13.58 1.33
C ILE A 43 34.73 12.70 0.21
N LYS A 44 35.56 13.25 -0.69
CA LYS A 44 36.25 12.44 -1.70
C LYS A 44 37.22 11.45 -1.05
N LEU A 45 37.88 11.86 0.03
CA LEU A 45 38.80 11.03 0.80
C LEU A 45 38.07 10.02 1.69
N ASN A 46 36.99 10.43 2.37
CA ASN A 46 36.18 9.56 3.20
C ASN A 46 34.67 9.72 2.92
N PRO A 47 34.14 9.00 1.91
CA PRO A 47 32.73 9.11 1.52
C PRO A 47 31.76 8.42 2.48
N ARG A 48 32.26 7.68 3.48
CA ARG A 48 31.46 6.91 4.46
C ARG A 48 31.35 7.62 5.81
N LEU A 49 31.84 8.84 5.94
CA LEU A 49 31.77 9.61 7.17
C LEU A 49 30.57 10.58 7.16
N ALA A 50 29.46 10.15 7.78
CA ALA A 50 28.18 10.88 7.79
C ALA A 50 28.30 12.35 8.21
N ILE A 51 29.14 12.65 9.21
CA ILE A 51 29.30 14.00 9.75
C ILE A 51 29.82 15.00 8.71
N LEU A 52 30.58 14.57 7.70
CA LEU A 52 31.07 15.47 6.65
C LEU A 52 29.91 16.02 5.82
N TYR A 53 28.99 15.14 5.43
CA TYR A 53 27.79 15.53 4.69
C TYR A 53 26.88 16.42 5.53
N ALA A 54 26.65 16.07 6.80
CA ALA A 54 25.83 16.88 7.71
C ALA A 54 26.41 18.30 7.90
N ARG A 55 27.73 18.41 8.06
CA ARG A 55 28.41 19.71 8.19
C ARG A 55 28.34 20.51 6.90
N ARG A 56 28.59 19.90 5.74
CA ARG A 56 28.47 20.60 4.44
C ARG A 56 27.02 21.04 4.17
N ALA A 57 26.03 20.24 4.54
CA ALA A 57 24.62 20.62 4.48
C ALA A 57 24.32 21.88 5.31
N SER A 58 24.90 21.98 6.52
CA SER A 58 24.74 23.19 7.35
C SER A 58 25.29 24.46 6.66
N VAL A 59 26.38 24.33 5.88
CA VAL A 59 26.94 25.43 5.08
C VAL A 59 26.03 25.77 3.90
N PHE A 60 25.47 24.77 3.21
CA PHE A 60 24.49 24.99 2.15
C PHE A 60 23.22 25.70 2.66
N ILE A 61 22.78 25.41 3.88
CA ILE A 61 21.70 26.16 4.53
C ILE A 61 22.06 27.62 4.73
N LYS A 62 23.27 27.94 5.23
CA LYS A 62 23.74 29.33 5.38
C LYS A 62 23.77 30.07 4.04
N LEU A 63 24.08 29.37 2.94
CA LEU A 63 24.06 29.92 1.58
C LEU A 63 22.68 29.90 0.89
N GLN A 64 21.60 29.54 1.60
CA GLN A 64 20.26 29.39 1.02
C GLN A 64 20.21 28.44 -0.20
N LYS A 65 20.96 27.33 -0.15
CA LYS A 65 20.96 26.26 -1.16
C LYS A 65 20.26 24.99 -0.61
N PRO A 66 18.95 25.02 -0.30
CA PRO A 66 18.27 23.94 0.41
C PRO A 66 18.28 22.60 -0.35
N ASN A 67 18.17 22.60 -1.68
CA ASN A 67 18.22 21.36 -2.47
C ASN A 67 19.59 20.65 -2.38
N ALA A 68 20.68 21.40 -2.21
CA ALA A 68 22.00 20.82 -1.98
C ALA A 68 22.13 20.25 -0.58
N ALA A 69 21.61 20.97 0.43
CA ALA A 69 21.55 20.50 1.80
C ALA A 69 20.73 19.20 1.94
N ILE A 70 19.57 19.09 1.28
CA ILE A 70 18.72 17.88 1.32
C ILE A 70 19.48 16.66 0.79
N ARG A 71 20.22 16.80 -0.32
CA ARG A 71 21.03 15.71 -0.89
C ARG A 71 22.09 15.23 0.09
N ASP A 72 22.82 16.16 0.72
CA ASP A 72 23.84 15.82 1.70
C ASP A 72 23.23 15.21 2.98
N CYS A 73 22.13 15.76 3.49
CA CYS A 73 21.43 15.20 4.64
C CYS A 73 20.90 13.80 4.35
N GLY A 74 20.32 13.57 3.17
CA GLY A 74 19.88 12.23 2.75
C GLY A 74 21.04 11.23 2.80
N ARG A 75 22.20 11.60 2.24
CA ARG A 75 23.38 10.75 2.31
C ARG A 75 23.90 10.53 3.74
N ALA A 76 23.89 11.56 4.57
CA ALA A 76 24.29 11.44 5.97
C ALA A 76 23.39 10.46 6.74
N ILE A 77 22.07 10.48 6.47
CA ILE A 77 21.08 9.58 7.08
C ILE A 77 21.24 8.15 6.59
N GLU A 78 21.51 7.94 5.29
CA GLU A 78 21.82 6.61 4.76
C GLU A 78 23.03 5.96 5.45
N ILE A 79 24.05 6.77 5.78
CA ILE A 79 25.27 6.29 6.44
C ILE A 79 25.05 6.11 7.94
N ASN A 80 24.39 7.06 8.60
CA ASN A 80 24.12 7.02 10.04
C ASN A 80 22.70 7.57 10.32
N PRO A 81 21.69 6.70 10.42
CA PRO A 81 20.31 7.10 10.64
C PRO A 81 20.03 7.57 12.08
N ASP A 82 20.94 7.33 13.03
CA ASP A 82 20.78 7.68 14.44
C ASP A 82 21.34 9.08 14.78
N SER A 83 21.93 9.76 13.80
CA SER A 83 22.42 11.14 13.98
C SER A 83 21.27 12.14 13.85
N ALA A 84 21.06 12.98 14.87
CA ALA A 84 20.04 14.04 14.85
C ALA A 84 20.34 15.18 13.85
N GLN A 85 21.63 15.52 13.66
CA GLN A 85 22.07 16.69 12.89
C GLN A 85 21.58 16.69 11.42
N PRO A 86 21.71 15.59 10.65
CA PRO A 86 21.15 15.50 9.30
C PRO A 86 19.65 15.82 9.22
N TYR A 87 18.83 15.30 10.14
CA TYR A 87 17.39 15.57 10.16
C TYR A 87 17.12 17.04 10.48
N LYS A 88 17.85 17.64 11.44
CA LYS A 88 17.73 19.07 11.75
C LYS A 88 17.98 19.93 10.50
N TRP A 89 19.08 19.68 9.79
CA TRP A 89 19.43 20.46 8.60
C TRP A 89 18.49 20.20 7.42
N ARG A 90 18.01 18.96 7.24
CA ARG A 90 17.04 18.62 6.20
C ARG A 90 15.67 19.25 6.46
N GLY A 91 15.21 19.23 7.71
CA GLY A 91 14.00 19.91 8.15
C GLY A 91 14.08 21.42 7.92
N LYS A 92 15.22 22.05 8.24
CA LYS A 92 15.48 23.46 7.92
C LYS A 92 15.49 23.73 6.41
N ALA A 93 16.04 22.82 5.60
CA ALA A 93 16.02 22.92 4.14
C ALA A 93 14.59 22.86 3.58
N HIS A 94 13.79 21.89 4.05
CA HIS A 94 12.38 21.74 3.67
C HIS A 94 11.56 22.97 4.07
N ARG A 95 11.83 23.55 5.26
CA ARG A 95 11.22 24.81 5.68
C ARG A 95 11.50 25.95 4.70
N LEU A 96 12.75 26.10 4.23
CA LEU A 96 13.12 27.11 3.23
C LEU A 96 12.41 26.91 1.89
N LEU A 97 12.09 25.67 1.52
CA LEU A 97 11.35 25.33 0.30
C LEU A 97 9.82 25.39 0.47
N GLY A 98 9.32 25.58 1.70
CA GLY A 98 7.90 25.52 2.00
C GLY A 98 7.31 24.09 2.01
N HIS A 99 8.16 23.07 2.12
CA HIS A 99 7.77 21.67 2.28
C HIS A 99 7.44 21.41 3.76
N TRP A 100 6.28 21.90 4.21
CA TRP A 100 5.99 22.01 5.65
C TRP A 100 5.84 20.66 6.35
N GLU A 101 5.27 19.65 5.70
CA GLU A 101 5.08 18.33 6.30
C GLU A 101 6.41 17.60 6.47
N GLU A 102 7.25 17.60 5.43
CA GLU A 102 8.60 17.02 5.48
C GLU A 102 9.47 17.75 6.50
N ALA A 103 9.37 19.08 6.58
CA ALA A 103 10.05 19.87 7.59
C ALA A 103 9.62 19.47 9.01
N ALA A 104 8.32 19.36 9.26
CA ALA A 104 7.78 18.97 10.56
C ALA A 104 8.22 17.56 10.95
N HIS A 105 8.18 16.61 10.01
CA HIS A 105 8.62 15.24 10.23
C HIS A 105 10.10 15.17 10.62
N ASP A 106 10.97 15.79 9.83
CA ASP A 106 12.41 15.76 10.09
C ASP A 106 12.80 16.47 11.38
N LEU A 107 12.18 17.62 11.68
CA LEU A 107 12.45 18.35 12.93
C LEU A 107 11.94 17.57 14.15
N ALA A 108 10.80 16.90 14.05
CA ALA A 108 10.30 16.03 15.12
C ALA A 108 11.23 14.83 15.37
N LEU A 109 11.77 14.22 14.30
CA LEU A 109 12.78 13.17 14.44
C LEU A 109 14.08 13.69 15.03
N ALA A 110 14.54 14.87 14.63
CA ALA A 110 15.72 15.50 15.21
C ALA A 110 15.55 15.69 16.73
N CYS A 111 14.44 16.29 17.16
CA CYS A 111 14.11 16.46 18.58
C CYS A 111 13.97 15.14 19.35
N LYS A 112 13.52 14.07 18.69
CA LYS A 112 13.42 12.74 19.31
C LYS A 112 14.80 12.11 19.55
N LEU A 113 15.74 12.35 18.63
CA LEU A 113 17.10 11.81 18.70
C LEU A 113 18.00 12.63 19.63
N ASP A 114 17.83 13.94 19.64
CA ASP A 114 18.61 14.89 20.45
C ASP A 114 17.74 16.10 20.81
N ASP A 115 17.74 16.48 22.09
CA ASP A 115 16.99 17.63 22.59
C ASP A 115 17.71 18.92 22.17
N ASP A 116 17.39 19.41 20.96
CA ASP A 116 17.94 20.62 20.37
C ASP A 116 16.89 21.75 20.34
N ASP A 117 17.17 22.84 21.06
CA ASP A 117 16.26 23.98 21.21
C ASP A 117 15.91 24.65 19.86
N ASP A 118 16.90 24.77 18.96
CA ASP A 118 16.70 25.34 17.62
C ASP A 118 15.73 24.49 16.80
N ALA A 119 15.92 23.17 16.81
CA ALA A 119 15.02 22.23 16.12
C ALA A 119 13.61 22.29 16.70
N SER A 120 13.48 22.35 18.03
CA SER A 120 12.19 22.45 18.72
C SER A 120 11.46 23.76 18.39
N ALA A 121 12.18 24.88 18.35
CA ALA A 121 11.62 26.17 17.95
C ALA A 121 11.13 26.15 16.50
N MET A 122 11.94 25.62 15.58
CA MET A 122 11.54 25.46 14.17
C MET A 122 10.34 24.52 14.02
N LEU A 123 10.28 23.43 14.80
CA LEU A 123 9.15 22.50 14.77
C LEU A 123 7.84 23.21 15.11
N LYS A 124 7.83 24.04 16.16
CA LYS A 124 6.66 24.84 16.55
C LYS A 124 6.20 25.80 15.45
N GLU A 125 7.13 26.34 14.65
CA GLU A 125 6.82 27.21 13.51
C GLU A 125 6.15 26.44 12.34
N VAL A 126 6.69 25.26 12.00
CA VAL A 126 6.23 24.50 10.82
C VAL A 126 4.99 23.65 11.09
N GLN A 127 4.79 23.22 12.34
CA GLN A 127 3.73 22.27 12.72
C GLN A 127 2.32 22.72 12.32
N PRO A 128 1.88 23.97 12.55
CA PRO A 128 0.53 24.39 12.19
C PRO A 128 0.31 24.42 10.68
N ARG A 129 1.35 24.71 9.89
CA ARG A 129 1.28 24.70 8.42
C ARG A 129 1.18 23.28 7.89
N ALA A 130 2.01 22.37 8.43
CA ALA A 130 1.96 20.95 8.12
C ALA A 130 0.57 20.35 8.43
N GLN A 131 0.02 20.63 9.60
CA GLN A 131 -1.31 20.15 10.02
C GLN A 131 -2.42 20.61 9.08
N LYS A 132 -2.46 21.89 8.71
CA LYS A 132 -3.46 22.42 7.76
C LYS A 132 -3.40 21.72 6.41
N ILE A 133 -2.19 21.44 5.90
CA ILE A 133 -2.00 20.75 4.63
C ILE A 133 -2.48 19.29 4.75
N ALA A 134 -2.10 18.60 5.82
CA ALA A 134 -2.52 17.22 6.08
C ALA A 134 -4.05 17.12 6.22
N GLU A 135 -4.68 18.02 6.96
CA GLU A 135 -6.13 18.08 7.13
C GLU A 135 -6.86 18.35 5.81
N HIS A 136 -6.34 19.29 5.01
CA HIS A 136 -6.87 19.55 3.68
C HIS A 136 -6.81 18.29 2.81
N ARG A 137 -5.66 17.63 2.73
CA ARG A 137 -5.49 16.38 1.96
C ARG A 137 -6.47 15.29 2.40
N ARG A 138 -6.54 15.01 3.71
CA ARG A 138 -7.47 14.02 4.29
C ARG A 138 -8.94 14.34 3.96
N LYS A 139 -9.32 15.62 3.98
CA LYS A 139 -10.69 16.03 3.60
C LYS A 139 -10.98 15.70 2.13
N TYR A 140 -10.03 15.92 1.23
CA TYR A 140 -10.21 15.61 -0.19
C TYR A 140 -10.17 14.11 -0.47
N GLU A 141 -9.30 13.37 0.20
CA GLU A 141 -9.25 11.90 0.13
C GLU A 141 -10.59 11.28 0.56
N ARG A 142 -11.13 11.68 1.72
CA ARG A 142 -12.45 11.22 2.18
C ARG A 142 -13.55 11.52 1.17
N LYS A 143 -13.60 12.74 0.64
CA LYS A 143 -14.61 13.11 -0.37
C LYS A 143 -14.49 12.28 -1.64
N ARG A 144 -13.26 11.95 -2.06
CA ARG A 144 -13.00 11.11 -3.22
C ARG A 144 -13.46 9.67 -2.97
N GLU A 145 -13.10 9.10 -1.82
CA GLU A 145 -13.51 7.76 -1.41
C GLU A 145 -15.04 7.65 -1.27
N GLU A 146 -15.70 8.62 -0.64
CA GLU A 146 -17.16 8.68 -0.52
C GLU A 146 -17.83 8.69 -1.91
N ARG A 147 -17.28 9.45 -2.85
CA ARG A 147 -17.77 9.48 -4.23
C ARG A 147 -17.58 8.13 -4.93
N GLU A 148 -16.39 7.52 -4.81
CA GLU A 148 -16.09 6.22 -5.41
C GLU A 148 -16.98 5.11 -4.82
N ILE A 149 -17.24 5.13 -3.52
CA ILE A 149 -18.17 4.21 -2.84
C ILE A 149 -19.59 4.43 -3.34
N LYS A 150 -20.05 5.68 -3.42
CA LYS A 150 -21.40 6.00 -3.91
C LYS A 150 -21.60 5.52 -5.36
N GLU A 151 -20.64 5.80 -6.23
CA GLU A 151 -20.66 5.35 -7.63
C GLU A 151 -20.59 3.82 -7.75
N ARG A 152 -19.87 3.14 -6.86
CA ARG A 152 -19.85 1.67 -6.80
C ARG A 152 -21.19 1.10 -6.35
N ILE A 153 -21.81 1.66 -5.31
CA ILE A 153 -23.14 1.26 -4.82
C ILE A 153 -24.19 1.46 -5.92
N GLU A 154 -24.17 2.60 -6.61
CA GLU A 154 -25.12 2.88 -7.69
C GLU A 154 -24.97 1.91 -8.86
N ARG A 155 -23.73 1.57 -9.26
CA ARG A 155 -23.47 0.55 -10.29
C ARG A 155 -24.00 -0.83 -9.90
N VAL A 156 -23.73 -1.26 -8.66
CA VAL A 156 -24.23 -2.55 -8.16
C VAL A 156 -25.77 -2.55 -8.13
N LYS A 157 -26.40 -1.44 -7.70
CA LYS A 157 -27.85 -1.32 -7.69
C LYS A 157 -28.45 -1.39 -9.10
N LYS A 158 -27.91 -0.64 -10.07
CA LYS A 158 -28.35 -0.69 -11.47
C LYS A 158 -28.20 -2.09 -12.07
N ALA A 159 -27.06 -2.74 -11.87
CA ALA A 159 -26.85 -4.10 -12.35
C ALA A 159 -27.84 -5.11 -11.74
N ARG A 160 -28.18 -4.98 -10.45
CA ARG A 160 -29.22 -5.79 -9.82
C ARG A 160 -30.60 -5.53 -10.40
N GLU A 161 -30.97 -4.27 -10.60
CA GLU A 161 -32.27 -3.89 -11.19
C GLU A 161 -32.39 -4.37 -12.65
N GLU A 162 -31.33 -4.27 -13.44
CA GLU A 162 -31.28 -4.80 -14.82
C GLU A 162 -31.41 -6.32 -14.84
N HIS A 163 -30.67 -7.01 -13.97
CA HIS A 163 -30.75 -8.47 -13.85
C HIS A 163 -32.15 -8.93 -13.43
N GLU A 164 -32.77 -8.26 -12.46
CA GLU A 164 -34.14 -8.57 -12.01
C GLU A 164 -35.18 -8.28 -13.11
N ARG A 165 -35.03 -7.19 -13.86
CA ARG A 165 -35.89 -6.90 -15.02
C ARG A 165 -35.76 -7.98 -16.10
N ALA A 166 -34.53 -8.37 -16.45
CA ALA A 166 -34.28 -9.43 -17.42
C ALA A 166 -34.93 -10.76 -16.99
N GLN A 167 -34.81 -11.13 -15.72
CA GLN A 167 -35.46 -12.33 -15.17
C GLN A 167 -36.99 -12.25 -15.28
N ARG A 168 -37.61 -11.13 -14.90
CA ARG A 168 -39.08 -10.96 -15.02
C ARG A 168 -39.56 -11.01 -16.46
N GLU A 169 -38.82 -10.44 -17.40
CA GLU A 169 -39.15 -10.50 -18.83
C GLU A 169 -39.04 -11.93 -19.38
N GLU A 170 -38.03 -12.70 -18.98
CA GLU A 170 -37.90 -14.11 -19.34
C GLU A 170 -39.03 -14.96 -18.77
N GLU A 171 -39.38 -14.77 -17.49
CA GLU A 171 -40.52 -15.46 -16.85
C GLU A 171 -41.84 -15.15 -17.55
N ALA A 172 -42.10 -13.89 -17.89
CA ALA A 172 -43.30 -13.47 -18.62
C ALA A 172 -43.35 -14.08 -20.03
N ARG A 173 -42.21 -14.15 -20.75
CA ARG A 173 -42.13 -14.83 -22.06
C ARG A 173 -42.37 -16.34 -21.93
N GLY A 174 -41.85 -16.97 -20.88
CA GLY A 174 -42.09 -18.38 -20.57
C GLY A 174 -43.56 -18.69 -20.30
N GLN A 175 -44.25 -17.84 -19.54
CA GLN A 175 -45.69 -17.99 -19.25
C GLN A 175 -46.56 -17.73 -20.48
N ALA A 176 -46.23 -16.71 -21.30
CA ALA A 176 -46.93 -16.46 -22.56
C ALA A 176 -46.74 -17.60 -23.59
N GLY A 177 -45.56 -18.22 -23.61
CA GLY A 177 -45.27 -19.42 -24.42
C GLY A 177 -46.02 -20.66 -23.93
N ALA A 178 -46.27 -20.79 -22.63
CA ALA A 178 -47.06 -21.88 -22.05
C ALA A 178 -48.58 -21.73 -22.32
N GLN A 179 -49.08 -20.50 -22.46
CA GLN A 179 -50.50 -20.23 -22.68
C GLN A 179 -50.97 -20.44 -24.13
N PHE A 180 -50.05 -20.56 -25.11
CA PHE A 180 -50.37 -20.90 -26.50
C PHE A 180 -50.20 -22.41 -26.83
N GLY A 181 -49.83 -23.25 -25.85
CA GLY A 181 -49.46 -24.65 -26.06
C GLY A 181 -50.49 -25.71 -25.67
N SER A 182 -51.75 -25.35 -25.40
CA SER A 182 -52.79 -26.33 -25.04
C SER A 182 -53.58 -26.80 -26.26
N PHE A 183 -53.02 -27.75 -27.02
CA PHE A 183 -53.78 -28.66 -27.88
C PHE A 183 -53.37 -30.12 -27.56
N PRO A 184 -54.33 -31.04 -27.36
CA PRO A 184 -54.03 -32.38 -26.83
C PRO A 184 -53.75 -33.37 -27.96
N GLY A 185 -52.59 -34.03 -27.96
CA GLY A 185 -52.38 -35.23 -28.78
C GLY A 185 -50.92 -35.63 -29.03
N GLY A 186 -50.55 -36.83 -28.53
CA GLY A 186 -49.55 -37.71 -29.16
C GLY A 186 -48.09 -37.61 -28.68
N PHE A 187 -47.65 -38.58 -27.87
CA PHE A 187 -46.25 -39.04 -27.80
C PHE A 187 -45.85 -39.77 -29.11
N PRO A 188 -44.57 -40.11 -29.44
CA PRO A 188 -43.30 -39.98 -28.68
C PRO A 188 -42.10 -39.45 -29.52
N GLY A 189 -41.10 -38.81 -28.90
CA GLY A 189 -39.76 -38.75 -29.51
C GLY A 189 -38.92 -37.51 -29.20
N GLY A 190 -37.71 -37.76 -28.69
CA GLY A 190 -36.62 -36.79 -28.62
C GLY A 190 -36.60 -35.99 -27.32
N ARG A 191 -35.68 -36.35 -26.43
CA ARG A 191 -35.29 -35.54 -25.27
C ARG A 191 -33.94 -34.88 -25.61
N PRO A 192 -33.90 -33.60 -26.04
CA PRO A 192 -32.64 -32.88 -26.24
C PRO A 192 -32.21 -32.24 -24.91
N GLY A 193 -30.98 -32.54 -24.50
CA GLY A 193 -30.16 -31.62 -23.70
C GLY A 193 -30.71 -31.19 -22.34
N MET A 194 -30.56 -32.05 -21.34
CA MET A 194 -30.56 -31.65 -19.94
C MET A 194 -29.26 -30.88 -19.64
N GLY A 195 -29.20 -29.63 -20.08
CA GLY A 195 -28.14 -28.66 -19.79
C GLY A 195 -28.66 -27.58 -18.85
N GLY A 196 -29.22 -27.99 -17.71
CA GLY A 196 -29.68 -27.07 -16.67
C GLY A 196 -28.49 -26.57 -15.86
N GLY A 197 -27.86 -25.49 -16.29
CA GLY A 197 -27.00 -24.68 -15.44
C GLY A 197 -27.87 -23.97 -14.40
N MET A 198 -27.67 -24.31 -13.12
CA MET A 198 -28.37 -23.71 -11.99
C MET A 198 -28.06 -22.20 -11.91
N PRO A 199 -29.06 -21.29 -11.90
CA PRO A 199 -28.79 -19.86 -11.87
C PRO A 199 -28.32 -19.43 -10.46
N GLY A 200 -27.13 -18.85 -10.37
CA GLY A 200 -26.62 -18.23 -9.13
C GLY A 200 -25.14 -18.48 -8.79
N MET A 201 -24.43 -19.33 -9.53
CA MET A 201 -23.05 -19.72 -9.18
C MET A 201 -21.94 -18.98 -9.96
N ALA A 202 -22.29 -18.22 -10.98
CA ALA A 202 -21.34 -17.51 -11.84
C ALA A 202 -20.93 -16.16 -11.22
N GLY A 203 -20.12 -16.19 -10.17
CA GLY A 203 -19.63 -14.95 -9.55
C GLY A 203 -18.63 -15.11 -8.41
N MET A 204 -18.40 -16.33 -7.92
CA MET A 204 -17.39 -16.59 -6.88
C MET A 204 -16.02 -16.91 -7.51
N PRO A 205 -14.97 -16.12 -7.25
CA PRO A 205 -13.62 -16.47 -7.65
C PRO A 205 -13.22 -17.81 -7.02
N GLY A 206 -12.71 -18.75 -7.83
CA GLY A 206 -12.24 -20.08 -7.37
C GLY A 206 -13.22 -21.24 -7.57
N LEU A 207 -14.49 -20.98 -7.93
CA LEU A 207 -15.51 -22.03 -8.07
C LEU A 207 -15.32 -22.92 -9.32
N ASN A 208 -14.67 -22.40 -10.37
CA ASN A 208 -14.30 -23.21 -11.55
C ASN A 208 -13.32 -24.35 -11.21
N GLY A 209 -12.43 -24.16 -10.23
CA GLY A 209 -11.49 -25.20 -9.78
C GLY A 209 -12.19 -26.29 -8.95
N ILE A 210 -13.21 -25.89 -8.18
CA ILE A 210 -14.03 -26.78 -7.34
C ILE A 210 -14.89 -27.71 -8.21
N LEU A 211 -15.47 -27.19 -9.29
CA LEU A 211 -16.33 -27.96 -10.20
C LEU A 211 -15.55 -28.85 -11.18
N SER A 212 -14.23 -28.70 -11.28
CA SER A 212 -13.36 -29.56 -12.12
C SER A 212 -12.83 -30.80 -11.40
N ASP A 213 -13.06 -30.95 -10.09
CA ASP A 213 -12.58 -32.09 -9.32
C ASP A 213 -13.60 -33.25 -9.33
N PRO A 214 -13.24 -34.43 -9.88
CA PRO A 214 -14.13 -35.59 -9.93
C PRO A 214 -14.65 -36.03 -8.56
N GLU A 215 -13.88 -35.87 -7.49
CA GLU A 215 -14.30 -36.26 -6.14
C GLU A 215 -15.27 -35.25 -5.52
N VAL A 216 -15.08 -33.96 -5.80
CA VAL A 216 -16.01 -32.90 -5.35
C VAL A 216 -17.33 -33.04 -6.10
N LEU A 217 -17.29 -33.32 -7.40
CA LEU A 217 -18.48 -33.60 -8.20
C LEU A 217 -19.21 -34.86 -7.72
N ALA A 218 -18.48 -35.89 -7.28
CA ALA A 218 -19.09 -37.09 -6.71
C ALA A 218 -19.78 -36.80 -5.37
N ALA A 219 -19.17 -35.99 -4.50
CA ALA A 219 -19.77 -35.56 -3.24
C ALA A 219 -21.01 -34.66 -3.45
N MET A 220 -21.01 -33.82 -4.49
CA MET A 220 -22.15 -32.99 -4.90
C MET A 220 -23.31 -33.78 -5.52
N ARG A 221 -23.15 -35.09 -5.75
CA ARG A 221 -24.30 -35.95 -6.13
C ARG A 221 -25.10 -36.42 -4.92
N ASP A 222 -24.56 -36.26 -3.71
CA ASP A 222 -25.30 -36.55 -2.48
C ASP A 222 -26.26 -35.37 -2.17
N PRO A 223 -27.59 -35.60 -2.13
CA PRO A 223 -28.57 -34.54 -1.88
C PRO A 223 -28.34 -33.80 -0.55
N GLU A 224 -27.84 -34.49 0.48
CA GLU A 224 -27.59 -33.90 1.80
C GLU A 224 -26.41 -32.93 1.75
N VAL A 225 -25.39 -33.27 0.96
CA VAL A 225 -24.18 -32.46 0.78
C VAL A 225 -24.49 -31.20 -0.05
N MET A 226 -25.33 -31.33 -1.08
CA MET A 226 -25.77 -30.19 -1.89
C MET A 226 -26.59 -29.18 -1.10
N VAL A 227 -27.55 -29.65 -0.28
CA VAL A 227 -28.37 -28.79 0.57
C VAL A 227 -27.49 -28.05 1.57
N ALA A 228 -26.55 -28.75 2.21
CA ALA A 228 -25.63 -28.13 3.15
C ALA A 228 -24.70 -27.11 2.47
N PHE A 229 -24.17 -27.43 1.28
CA PHE A 229 -23.33 -26.52 0.52
C PHE A 229 -24.08 -25.24 0.13
N GLN A 230 -25.34 -25.36 -0.30
CA GLN A 230 -26.17 -24.23 -0.67
C GLN A 230 -26.50 -23.34 0.54
N ASP A 231 -26.84 -23.94 1.69
CA ASP A 231 -27.14 -23.18 2.93
C ASP A 231 -25.92 -22.40 3.42
N VAL A 232 -24.72 -23.00 3.38
CA VAL A 232 -23.47 -22.35 3.78
C VAL A 232 -23.01 -21.30 2.76
N ALA A 233 -23.21 -21.54 1.47
CA ALA A 233 -22.87 -20.57 0.42
C ALA A 233 -23.73 -19.30 0.51
N GLN A 234 -25.00 -19.44 0.91
CA GLN A 234 -25.88 -18.29 1.16
C GLN A 234 -25.57 -17.59 2.48
N ASN A 235 -25.16 -18.32 3.51
CA ASN A 235 -24.77 -17.77 4.80
C ASN A 235 -23.64 -18.58 5.45
N PRO A 236 -22.39 -18.09 5.43
CA PRO A 236 -21.23 -18.81 5.98
C PRO A 236 -21.35 -19.18 7.46
N ALA A 237 -22.18 -18.46 8.25
CA ALA A 237 -22.40 -18.78 9.66
C ALA A 237 -23.15 -20.11 9.87
N ASN A 238 -23.91 -20.56 8.87
CA ASN A 238 -24.66 -21.82 8.93
C ASN A 238 -23.77 -23.07 8.90
N MET A 239 -22.47 -22.92 8.61
CA MET A 239 -21.50 -24.01 8.64
C MET A 239 -21.53 -24.81 9.95
N SER A 240 -21.74 -24.12 11.07
CA SER A 240 -21.84 -24.72 12.40
C SER A 240 -22.93 -25.80 12.51
N LYS A 241 -24.01 -25.69 11.72
CA LYS A 241 -25.13 -26.65 11.70
C LYS A 241 -24.72 -28.01 11.13
N TYR A 242 -23.69 -28.05 10.30
CA TYR A 242 -23.28 -29.25 9.56
C TYR A 242 -21.99 -29.88 10.10
N GLN A 243 -21.45 -29.37 11.21
CA GLN A 243 -20.25 -29.92 11.85
C GLN A 243 -20.39 -31.38 12.27
N SER A 244 -21.61 -31.81 12.61
CA SER A 244 -21.92 -33.19 12.97
C SER A 244 -22.25 -34.08 11.77
N ASN A 245 -22.36 -33.52 10.55
CA ASN A 245 -22.61 -34.31 9.34
C ASN A 245 -21.26 -34.78 8.74
N PRO A 246 -20.93 -36.07 8.83
CA PRO A 246 -19.63 -36.58 8.39
C PRO A 246 -19.41 -36.43 6.87
N LYS A 247 -20.48 -36.46 6.07
CA LYS A 247 -20.38 -36.31 4.61
C LYS A 247 -20.00 -34.88 4.23
N VAL A 248 -20.62 -33.90 4.88
CA VAL A 248 -20.36 -32.47 4.64
C VAL A 248 -18.96 -32.10 5.16
N MET A 249 -18.58 -32.59 6.34
CA MET A 249 -17.26 -32.34 6.91
C MET A 249 -16.12 -32.97 6.09
N ASN A 250 -16.34 -34.15 5.50
CA ASN A 250 -15.37 -34.77 4.60
C ASN A 250 -15.14 -33.92 3.34
N LEU A 251 -16.21 -33.36 2.75
CA LEU A 251 -16.08 -32.47 1.61
C LEU A 251 -15.32 -31.18 1.97
N ILE A 252 -15.67 -30.55 3.10
CA ILE A 252 -15.02 -29.33 3.59
C ILE A 252 -13.53 -29.57 3.86
N SER A 253 -13.18 -30.69 4.51
CA SER A 253 -11.80 -31.03 4.84
C SER A 253 -10.97 -31.23 3.57
N LYS A 254 -11.54 -31.86 2.54
CA LYS A 254 -10.90 -32.04 1.24
C LYS A 254 -10.71 -30.72 0.49
N LEU A 255 -11.73 -29.85 0.48
CA LEU A 255 -11.62 -28.52 -0.13
C LEU A 255 -10.59 -27.65 0.60
N SER A 256 -10.56 -27.70 1.92
CA SER A 256 -9.55 -27.00 2.74
C SER A 256 -8.14 -27.53 2.49
N ALA A 257 -7.93 -28.85 2.43
CA ALA A 257 -6.62 -29.42 2.12
C ALA A 257 -6.12 -29.08 0.70
N LYS A 258 -7.05 -28.97 -0.27
CA LYS A 258 -6.71 -28.76 -1.68
C LYS A 258 -6.55 -27.28 -2.06
N PHE A 259 -7.24 -26.38 -1.36
CA PHE A 259 -7.27 -24.94 -1.68
C PHE A 259 -6.77 -24.04 -0.54
N GLY A 260 -6.62 -24.56 0.68
CA GLY A 260 -6.12 -23.85 1.86
C GLY A 260 -4.61 -23.96 2.09
N GLY A 261 -3.86 -24.50 1.14
CA GLY A 261 -2.40 -24.63 1.18
C GLY A 261 -1.68 -23.63 0.29
N GLN A 262 -1.82 -22.33 0.58
CA GLN A 262 -0.81 -21.29 0.31
C GLN A 262 -1.21 -20.00 1.05
N ALA A 263 -0.79 -19.91 2.29
CA ALA A 263 -0.45 -18.67 2.99
C ALA A 263 0.71 -19.01 3.95
#